data_AF-V4BZI1-F1
#
_entry.id   AF-V4BZI1-F1
#
_cell.length_a   1.000
_cell.length_b   1.000
_cell.length_c   1.000
_cell.angle_alpha   90.00
_cell.angle_beta   90.00
_cell.angle_gamma   90.00
#
_symmetry.space_group_name_H-M   'P 1'
#
loop_
_entity.id
_entity.type
_entity.pdbx_description
1 polymer ?
#
loop_
_entity_poly.entity_id
_entity_poly.type
_entity_poly.pdbx_seq_one_letter_code
_entity_poly.pdbx_strand_id
1 'polypeptide(L)'
;MFKTQFDKCLEKATSQLLLEPDWDSILQICDSIRQKDVVAKFAMGAIKKKVSTDNPHVAMYALQVLESVVKNCGTAVHEEIATKEYMEFLKDQAKTRNDPVKGKILELVQAWAHAFRNEPNYKVVQDTFHLMKMEGFKFPVLKEADAMFMAEKAPEWKDSDVCTRCRVQFGMMQRKHHCRACGEIYCNKCSAKSSIIPKYGIEREVRVCDSCYESINKTTAAAKSSSESSDALPQEYLASPLSKQSQSPPSKSEQEIQEEEELQLALALSKSEHETSEKSRLKPNYSNYSKNERSVSPQSKAPTYNQTSNAPVPMVDTADMDPELARYLNRNYWVQRSEETKVSTTTPSAPVVTSEPVSTSAKQNEVNVTSPVVYQNGDTDADQTQFLHALSTSIQIFINRMQSNSIRGRSIANDSSVQSLFNVISNMNPQLMTYMQEQEELRTFYEGLQDKLAQLRDAREALDSLREEHREKKRMEAEELERQRQIQMAQKLEIMRQKK
;
A
#
# COMPACT_ATOMS: atom_id res chain seq x y z
N MET A 1 -22.72 -0.70 -41.87
CA MET A 1 -21.81 -1.59 -41.13
C MET A 1 -22.48 -1.89 -39.79
N PHE A 2 -22.76 -3.15 -39.47
CA PHE A 2 -23.40 -3.49 -38.19
C PHE A 2 -22.38 -3.28 -37.06
N LYS A 3 -22.64 -2.33 -36.17
CA LYS A 3 -21.83 -2.13 -34.96
C LYS A 3 -22.05 -3.32 -34.03
N THR A 4 -20.97 -3.99 -33.65
CA THR A 4 -21.02 -5.10 -32.69
C THR A 4 -21.46 -4.58 -31.31
N GLN A 5 -21.88 -5.48 -30.41
CA GLN A 5 -22.23 -5.07 -29.04
C GLN A 5 -21.05 -4.37 -28.36
N PHE A 6 -19.83 -4.87 -28.57
CA PHE A 6 -18.60 -4.23 -28.11
C PHE A 6 -18.43 -2.81 -28.64
N ASP A 7 -18.64 -2.58 -29.95
CA ASP A 7 -18.50 -1.24 -30.54
C ASP A 7 -19.48 -0.24 -29.92
N LYS A 8 -20.71 -0.69 -29.62
CA LYS A 8 -21.72 0.14 -28.95
C LYS A 8 -21.30 0.48 -27.52
N CYS A 9 -20.84 -0.51 -26.76
CA CYS A 9 -20.36 -0.28 -25.39
C CYS A 9 -19.14 0.65 -25.38
N LEU A 10 -18.20 0.49 -26.33
CA LEU A 10 -17.02 1.34 -26.45
C LEU A 10 -17.38 2.78 -26.83
N GLU A 11 -18.32 2.97 -27.76
CA GLU A 11 -18.81 4.32 -28.09
C GLU A 11 -19.53 4.99 -26.93
N LYS A 12 -20.32 4.22 -26.17
CA LYS A 12 -21.02 4.72 -24.99
C LYS A 12 -20.01 5.12 -23.90
N ALA A 13 -19.06 4.24 -23.58
CA ALA A 13 -18.01 4.47 -22.56
C ALA A 13 -17.04 5.61 -22.90
N THR A 14 -16.85 5.92 -24.18
CA THR A 14 -15.95 6.99 -24.66
C THR A 14 -16.68 8.21 -25.20
N SER A 15 -17.96 8.36 -24.88
CA SER A 15 -18.76 9.49 -25.35
C SER A 15 -18.29 10.80 -24.73
N GLN A 16 -18.15 11.84 -25.56
CA GLN A 16 -17.83 13.20 -25.10
C GLN A 16 -18.92 13.84 -24.24
N LEU A 17 -20.12 13.25 -24.18
CA LEU A 17 -21.26 13.75 -23.41
C LEU A 17 -21.27 13.21 -21.97
N LEU A 18 -20.36 12.31 -21.62
CA LEU A 18 -20.25 11.79 -20.27
C LEU A 18 -19.66 12.84 -19.34
N LEU A 19 -20.30 13.04 -18.19
CA LEU A 19 -19.73 13.78 -17.05
C LEU A 19 -18.84 12.88 -16.18
N GLU A 20 -19.18 11.59 -16.12
CA GLU A 20 -18.51 10.58 -15.29
C GLU A 20 -18.25 9.30 -16.09
N PRO A 21 -17.27 8.47 -15.68
CA PRO A 21 -16.99 7.21 -16.35
C PRO A 21 -18.18 6.25 -16.29
N ASP A 22 -18.61 5.74 -17.45
CA ASP A 22 -19.65 4.70 -17.53
C ASP A 22 -19.04 3.32 -17.22
N TRP A 23 -18.94 3.02 -15.92
CA TRP A 23 -18.38 1.75 -15.44
C TRP A 23 -19.15 0.53 -15.92
N ASP A 24 -20.47 0.62 -16.11
CA ASP A 24 -21.28 -0.50 -16.61
C ASP A 24 -20.82 -0.90 -18.01
N SER A 25 -20.64 0.09 -18.90
CA SER A 25 -20.14 -0.15 -20.25
C SER A 25 -18.69 -0.64 -20.24
N ILE A 26 -17.83 -0.10 -19.36
CA ILE A 26 -16.43 -0.52 -19.22
C ILE A 26 -16.34 -1.99 -18.76
N LEU A 27 -17.14 -2.39 -17.77
CA LEU A 27 -17.15 -3.76 -17.26
C LEU A 27 -17.70 -4.74 -18.30
N GLN A 28 -18.73 -4.37 -19.05
CA GLN A 28 -19.22 -5.18 -20.18
C GLN A 28 -18.17 -5.38 -21.27
N ILE A 29 -17.34 -4.37 -21.54
CA ILE A 29 -16.20 -4.50 -22.46
C ILE A 29 -15.19 -5.52 -21.93
N CYS A 30 -14.83 -5.44 -20.64
CA CYS A 30 -13.93 -6.40 -20.00
C CYS A 30 -14.49 -7.83 -20.07
N ASP A 31 -15.78 -8.00 -19.79
CA ASP A 31 -16.45 -9.30 -19.84
C ASP A 31 -16.51 -9.88 -21.26
N SER A 32 -16.77 -9.05 -22.27
CA SER A 32 -16.76 -9.47 -23.68
C SER A 32 -15.40 -10.02 -24.12
N ILE A 33 -14.31 -9.43 -23.64
CA ILE A 33 -12.95 -9.92 -23.90
C ILE A 33 -12.68 -11.21 -23.11
N ARG A 34 -13.08 -11.25 -21.83
CA ARG A 34 -12.86 -12.40 -20.95
C ARG A 34 -13.62 -13.65 -21.41
N GLN A 35 -14.85 -13.48 -21.90
CA GLN A 35 -15.69 -14.55 -22.45
C GLN A 35 -15.27 -14.96 -23.87
N LYS A 36 -14.31 -14.25 -24.47
CA LYS A 36 -13.79 -14.46 -25.84
C LYS A 36 -14.83 -14.17 -26.94
N ASP A 37 -15.85 -13.38 -26.64
CA ASP A 37 -16.80 -12.86 -27.63
C ASP A 37 -16.09 -11.89 -28.60
N VAL A 38 -15.04 -11.23 -28.12
CA VAL A 38 -14.19 -10.33 -28.91
C VAL A 38 -12.73 -10.71 -28.75
N VAL A 39 -12.02 -10.76 -29.89
CA VAL A 39 -10.57 -11.00 -29.91
C VAL A 39 -9.84 -9.79 -29.32
N ALA A 40 -8.94 -10.02 -28.35
CA ALA A 40 -8.19 -8.96 -27.67
C ALA A 40 -7.51 -7.98 -28.64
N LYS A 41 -6.88 -8.49 -29.71
CA LYS A 41 -6.28 -7.68 -30.78
C LYS A 41 -7.24 -6.69 -31.43
N PHE A 42 -8.48 -7.12 -31.71
CA PHE A 42 -9.50 -6.23 -32.28
C PHE A 42 -9.92 -5.17 -31.25
N ALA A 43 -10.18 -5.57 -30.01
CA ALA A 43 -10.56 -4.66 -28.94
C ALA A 43 -9.50 -3.59 -28.68
N MET A 44 -8.24 -4.00 -28.56
CA MET A 44 -7.09 -3.10 -28.37
C MET A 44 -6.89 -2.16 -29.56
N GLY A 45 -7.08 -2.65 -30.79
CA GLY A 45 -7.05 -1.81 -31.99
C GLY A 45 -8.17 -0.75 -32.00
N ALA A 46 -9.37 -1.09 -31.54
CA ALA A 46 -10.48 -0.15 -31.43
C ALA A 46 -10.22 0.92 -30.34
N ILE A 47 -9.69 0.51 -29.18
CA ILE A 47 -9.31 1.43 -28.09
C ILE A 47 -8.18 2.36 -28.55
N LYS A 48 -7.15 1.84 -29.23
CA LYS A 48 -6.04 2.64 -29.80
C LYS A 48 -6.55 3.76 -30.71
N LYS A 49 -7.57 3.49 -31.54
CA LYS A 49 -8.21 4.52 -32.38
C LYS A 49 -8.90 5.59 -31.55
N LYS A 50 -9.60 5.23 -30.47
CA LYS A 50 -10.26 6.18 -29.57
C LYS A 50 -9.26 7.04 -28.81
N VAL A 51 -8.15 6.46 -28.33
CA VAL A 51 -7.05 7.20 -27.71
C VAL A 51 -6.46 8.23 -28.68
N SER A 52 -6.36 7.91 -29.97
CA SER A 52 -5.81 8.80 -30.99
C SER A 52 -6.72 9.98 -31.40
N THR A 53 -7.92 10.10 -30.81
CA THR A 53 -8.88 11.16 -31.16
C THR A 53 -8.41 12.51 -30.63
N ASP A 54 -8.64 13.60 -31.37
CA ASP A 54 -8.24 14.96 -30.97
C ASP A 54 -8.95 15.46 -29.69
N ASN A 55 -10.17 14.97 -29.42
CA ASN A 55 -10.92 15.36 -28.23
C ASN A 55 -10.28 14.74 -26.97
N PRO A 56 -9.77 15.56 -26.03
CA PRO A 56 -9.06 15.08 -24.84
C PRO A 56 -9.97 14.29 -23.89
N HIS A 57 -11.28 14.59 -23.82
CA HIS A 57 -12.21 13.84 -22.98
C HIS A 57 -12.44 12.42 -23.51
N VAL A 58 -12.64 12.28 -24.83
CA VAL A 58 -12.78 10.98 -25.48
C VAL A 58 -11.51 10.14 -25.30
N ALA A 59 -10.34 10.76 -25.49
CA ALA A 59 -9.05 10.10 -25.31
C ALA A 59 -8.82 9.69 -23.85
N MET A 60 -9.20 10.52 -22.88
CA MET A 60 -9.12 10.20 -21.45
C MET A 60 -9.98 8.99 -21.08
N TYR A 61 -11.26 8.98 -21.49
CA TYR A 61 -12.13 7.83 -21.24
C TYR A 61 -11.65 6.57 -21.98
N ALA A 62 -11.07 6.72 -23.17
CA ALA A 62 -10.45 5.58 -23.87
C ALA A 62 -9.24 5.01 -23.10
N LEU A 63 -8.42 5.86 -22.48
CA LEU A 63 -7.33 5.41 -21.59
C LEU A 63 -7.86 4.76 -20.32
N GLN A 64 -9.01 5.20 -19.80
CA GLN A 64 -9.65 4.57 -18.65
C GLN A 64 -10.19 3.18 -18.99
N VAL A 65 -10.84 3.03 -20.16
CA VAL A 65 -11.21 1.71 -20.69
C VAL A 65 -9.96 0.85 -20.85
N LEU A 66 -8.87 1.39 -21.41
CA LEU A 66 -7.59 0.70 -21.58
C LEU A 66 -7.03 0.20 -20.24
N GLU A 67 -7.03 1.05 -19.21
CA GLU A 67 -6.61 0.67 -17.86
C GLU A 67 -7.44 -0.51 -17.33
N SER A 68 -8.77 -0.42 -17.44
CA SER A 68 -9.67 -1.46 -16.96
C SER A 68 -9.44 -2.79 -17.69
N VAL A 69 -9.33 -2.81 -19.02
CA VAL A 69 -9.13 -4.06 -19.77
C VAL A 69 -7.77 -4.71 -19.44
N VAL A 70 -6.71 -3.91 -19.26
CA VAL A 70 -5.39 -4.44 -18.85
C VAL A 70 -5.46 -5.05 -17.44
N LYS A 71 -6.18 -4.41 -16.51
CA LYS A 71 -6.34 -4.92 -15.14
C LYS A 71 -7.22 -6.17 -15.04
N ASN A 72 -8.20 -6.34 -15.92
CA ASN A 72 -9.29 -7.31 -15.75
C ASN A 72 -9.28 -8.50 -16.73
N CYS A 73 -8.60 -8.40 -17.88
CA CYS A 73 -8.66 -9.40 -18.95
C CYS A 73 -7.46 -10.35 -19.02
N GLY A 74 -6.40 -10.10 -18.23
CA GLY A 74 -5.24 -10.98 -18.10
C GLY A 74 -4.33 -11.03 -19.33
N THR A 75 -3.61 -12.15 -19.50
CA THR A 75 -2.51 -12.32 -20.46
C THR A 75 -2.87 -12.01 -21.91
N ALA A 76 -4.09 -12.32 -22.36
CA ALA A 76 -4.52 -12.06 -23.73
C ALA A 76 -4.48 -10.57 -24.11
N VAL A 77 -4.70 -9.67 -23.15
CA VAL A 77 -4.57 -8.22 -23.34
C VAL A 77 -3.14 -7.76 -23.07
N HIS A 78 -2.44 -8.39 -22.13
CA HIS A 78 -1.05 -8.06 -21.80
C HIS A 78 -0.11 -8.31 -22.98
N GLU A 79 -0.30 -9.39 -23.73
CA GLU A 79 0.49 -9.69 -24.93
C GLU A 79 0.31 -8.63 -26.03
N GLU A 80 -0.89 -8.08 -26.19
CA GLU A 80 -1.17 -7.04 -27.19
C GLU A 80 -0.58 -5.69 -26.77
N ILE A 81 -0.62 -5.36 -25.47
CA ILE A 81 -0.07 -4.09 -24.98
C ILE A 81 1.45 -4.11 -24.90
N ALA A 82 2.04 -5.24 -24.53
CA ALA A 82 3.48 -5.44 -24.41
C ALA A 82 4.13 -5.71 -25.78
N THR A 83 3.69 -4.99 -26.82
CA THR A 83 4.33 -4.97 -28.14
C THR A 83 5.07 -3.65 -28.34
N LYS A 84 6.17 -3.70 -29.10
CA LYS A 84 6.94 -2.49 -29.43
C LYS A 84 6.10 -1.44 -30.15
N GLU A 85 5.22 -1.87 -31.05
CA GLU A 85 4.33 -0.99 -31.81
C GLU A 85 3.36 -0.22 -30.89
N TYR A 86 2.79 -0.89 -29.88
CA TYR A 86 1.84 -0.25 -28.97
C TYR A 86 2.56 0.69 -27.98
N MET A 87 3.74 0.31 -27.50
CA MET A 87 4.56 1.16 -26.63
C MET A 87 5.09 2.41 -27.35
N GLU A 88 5.54 2.27 -28.61
CA GLU A 88 5.92 3.42 -29.45
C GLU A 88 4.73 4.35 -29.70
N PHE A 89 3.54 3.79 -29.97
CA PHE A 89 2.32 4.58 -30.09
C PHE A 89 2.04 5.42 -28.82
N LEU A 90 2.10 4.81 -27.63
CA LEU A 90 1.86 5.54 -26.37
C LEU A 90 2.91 6.63 -26.13
N LYS A 91 4.18 6.34 -26.43
CA LYS A 91 5.26 7.33 -26.36
C LYS A 91 5.00 8.51 -27.30
N ASP A 92 4.60 8.26 -28.54
CA ASP A 92 4.33 9.30 -29.52
C ASP A 92 3.10 10.15 -29.14
N GLN A 93 2.06 9.51 -28.58
CA GLN A 93 0.92 10.24 -28.00
C GLN A 93 1.35 11.12 -26.82
N ALA A 94 2.22 10.64 -25.93
CA ALA A 94 2.74 11.42 -24.82
C ALA A 94 3.69 12.56 -25.26
N LYS A 95 4.38 12.41 -26.40
CA LYS A 95 5.22 13.46 -27.02
C LYS A 95 4.38 14.56 -27.65
N THR A 96 3.36 14.17 -28.41
CA THR A 96 2.58 15.09 -29.25
C THR A 96 1.58 15.91 -28.44
N ARG A 97 1.03 15.33 -27.36
CA ARG A 97 -0.03 15.96 -26.58
C ARG A 97 0.51 16.77 -25.40
N ASN A 98 -0.13 17.91 -25.14
CA ASN A 98 0.13 18.79 -23.99
C ASN A 98 -1.09 18.90 -23.05
N ASP A 99 -2.01 17.95 -23.15
CA ASP A 99 -3.25 17.86 -22.38
C ASP A 99 -3.08 16.94 -21.14
N PRO A 100 -4.07 16.86 -20.23
CA PRO A 100 -4.04 15.95 -19.09
C PRO A 100 -3.92 14.47 -19.48
N VAL A 101 -4.24 14.11 -20.73
CA VAL A 101 -4.13 12.75 -21.28
C VAL A 101 -2.67 12.29 -21.23
N LYS A 102 -1.70 13.18 -21.48
CA LYS A 102 -0.27 12.89 -21.31
C LYS A 102 0.05 12.37 -19.91
N GLY A 103 -0.47 13.02 -18.87
CA GLY A 103 -0.26 12.61 -17.48
C GLY A 103 -0.77 11.20 -17.23
N LYS A 104 -1.97 10.88 -17.74
CA LYS A 104 -2.55 9.55 -17.61
C LYS A 104 -1.78 8.48 -18.38
N ILE A 105 -1.24 8.79 -19.57
CA ILE A 105 -0.39 7.85 -20.32
C ILE A 105 0.86 7.51 -19.51
N LEU A 106 1.54 8.52 -18.93
CA LEU A 106 2.74 8.31 -18.14
C LEU A 106 2.45 7.48 -16.88
N GLU A 107 1.34 7.76 -16.20
CA GLU A 107 0.86 6.98 -15.06
C GLU A 107 0.67 5.50 -15.43
N LEU A 108 -0.04 5.23 -16.54
CA LEU A 108 -0.29 3.86 -17.01
C LEU A 108 1.00 3.12 -17.39
N VAL A 109 1.89 3.76 -18.15
CA VAL A 109 3.18 3.16 -18.55
C VAL A 109 4.01 2.81 -17.31
N GLN A 110 4.04 3.70 -16.31
CA GLN A 110 4.75 3.46 -15.06
C GLN A 110 4.10 2.33 -14.23
N ALA A 111 2.78 2.32 -14.11
CA ALA A 111 2.04 1.28 -13.41
C ALA A 111 2.29 -0.09 -14.05
N TRP A 112 2.24 -0.18 -15.38
CA TRP A 112 2.50 -1.43 -16.11
C TRP A 112 3.96 -1.86 -16.07
N ALA A 113 4.91 -0.92 -16.14
CA ALA A 113 6.33 -1.24 -15.99
C ALA A 113 6.62 -1.87 -14.61
N HIS A 114 5.98 -1.36 -13.55
CA HIS A 114 6.09 -1.93 -12.21
C HIS A 114 5.39 -3.28 -12.12
N ALA A 115 4.19 -3.39 -12.66
CA ALA A 115 3.37 -4.58 -12.51
C ALA A 115 3.89 -5.77 -13.34
N PHE A 116 4.51 -5.51 -14.50
CA PHE A 116 5.19 -6.52 -15.32
C PHE A 116 6.68 -6.72 -14.98
N ARG A 117 7.16 -6.22 -13.83
CA ARG A 117 8.60 -6.27 -13.47
C ARG A 117 9.22 -7.68 -13.47
N ASN A 118 8.42 -8.69 -13.16
CA ASN A 118 8.86 -10.09 -13.04
C ASN A 118 8.61 -10.94 -14.29
N GLU A 119 7.99 -10.37 -15.33
CA GLU A 119 7.60 -11.10 -16.54
C GLU A 119 8.54 -10.73 -17.71
N PRO A 120 9.49 -11.60 -18.09
CA PRO A 120 10.49 -11.27 -19.11
C PRO A 120 9.88 -11.04 -20.50
N ASN A 121 8.72 -11.64 -20.78
CA ASN A 121 7.99 -11.47 -22.04
C ASN A 121 7.50 -10.03 -22.25
N TYR A 122 7.33 -9.26 -21.18
CA TYR A 122 6.78 -7.90 -21.22
C TYR A 122 7.84 -6.82 -20.96
N LYS A 123 9.13 -7.19 -21.05
CA LYS A 123 10.26 -6.29 -20.79
C LYS A 123 10.23 -4.99 -21.61
N VAL A 124 9.65 -5.03 -22.82
CA VAL A 124 9.48 -3.85 -23.69
C VAL A 124 8.77 -2.69 -23.00
N VAL A 125 7.85 -2.97 -22.07
CA VAL A 125 7.13 -1.93 -21.30
C VAL A 125 8.09 -1.22 -20.33
N GLN A 126 8.94 -1.99 -19.64
CA GLN A 126 9.96 -1.45 -18.73
C GLN A 126 11.02 -0.66 -19.50
N ASP A 127 11.49 -1.20 -20.63
CA ASP A 127 12.48 -0.52 -21.48
C ASP A 127 11.92 0.81 -21.99
N THR A 128 10.64 0.85 -22.40
CA THR A 128 9.98 2.08 -22.84
C THR A 128 9.82 3.08 -21.70
N PHE A 129 9.44 2.64 -20.50
CA PHE A 129 9.38 3.50 -19.32
C PHE A 129 10.74 4.15 -19.00
N HIS A 130 11.83 3.36 -18.99
CA HIS A 130 13.17 3.89 -18.76
C HIS A 130 13.62 4.85 -19.86
N LEU A 131 13.34 4.52 -21.12
CA LEU A 131 13.64 5.39 -22.26
C LEU A 131 12.93 6.74 -22.14
N MET A 132 11.63 6.74 -21.82
CA MET A 132 10.87 7.97 -21.59
C MET A 132 11.43 8.76 -20.40
N LYS A 133 11.87 8.09 -19.33
CA LYS A 133 12.49 8.76 -18.19
C LYS A 133 13.81 9.44 -18.59
N MET A 134 14.61 8.80 -19.43
CA MET A 134 15.86 9.37 -19.98
C MET A 134 15.59 10.51 -20.96
N GLU A 135 14.53 10.44 -21.76
CA GLU A 135 14.07 11.52 -22.65
C GLU A 135 13.53 12.75 -21.87
N GLY A 136 13.44 12.68 -20.53
CA GLY A 136 13.07 13.80 -19.67
C GLY A 136 11.59 13.89 -19.30
N PHE A 137 10.80 12.83 -19.54
CA PHE A 137 9.40 12.80 -19.11
C PHE A 137 9.29 12.78 -17.58
N LYS A 138 8.45 13.70 -17.04
CA LYS A 138 8.15 13.75 -15.61
C LYS A 138 7.01 12.78 -15.28
N PHE A 139 7.37 11.69 -14.62
CA PHE A 139 6.44 10.65 -14.18
C PHE A 139 5.79 11.00 -12.83
N PRO A 140 4.50 10.71 -12.63
CA PRO A 140 3.82 10.90 -11.35
C PRO A 140 4.33 9.94 -10.27
N VAL A 141 4.00 10.22 -9.01
CA VAL A 141 4.34 9.32 -7.90
C VAL A 141 3.53 8.03 -8.04
N LEU A 142 4.22 6.88 -8.07
CA LEU A 142 3.57 5.57 -8.13
C LEU A 142 2.84 5.32 -6.82
N LYS A 143 1.53 5.04 -6.88
CA LYS A 143 0.83 4.40 -5.76
C LYS A 143 0.92 2.89 -5.96
N GLU A 144 1.31 2.15 -4.94
CA GLU A 144 1.45 0.68 -5.02
C GLU A 144 0.14 0.00 -5.46
N ALA A 145 -1.02 0.56 -5.08
CA ALA A 145 -2.34 0.11 -5.49
C ALA A 145 -2.58 0.20 -7.02
N ASP A 146 -1.94 1.14 -7.71
CA ASP A 146 -2.14 1.33 -9.16
C ASP A 146 -1.43 0.25 -10.00
N ALA A 147 -0.38 -0.37 -9.43
CA ALA A 147 0.39 -1.46 -10.03
C ALA A 147 -0.13 -2.86 -9.63
N MET A 148 -1.20 -2.96 -8.86
CA MET A 148 -1.86 -4.23 -8.58
C MET A 148 -2.79 -4.58 -9.76
N PHE A 149 -2.39 -5.53 -10.60
CA PHE A 149 -3.33 -6.20 -11.49
C PHE A 149 -4.25 -7.11 -10.66
N MET A 150 -5.45 -7.41 -11.17
CA MET A 150 -6.23 -8.50 -10.58
C MET A 150 -5.34 -9.73 -10.53
N ALA A 151 -5.07 -10.21 -9.33
CA ALA A 151 -4.50 -11.52 -9.11
C ALA A 151 -5.21 -12.51 -10.04
N GLU A 152 -4.46 -13.19 -10.91
CA GLU A 152 -5.03 -14.29 -11.67
C GLU A 152 -5.71 -15.23 -10.66
N LYS A 153 -6.95 -15.63 -10.95
CA LYS A 153 -7.68 -16.53 -10.05
C LYS A 153 -6.83 -17.79 -9.87
N ALA A 154 -6.46 -18.08 -8.62
CA ALA A 154 -5.67 -19.26 -8.31
C ALA A 154 -6.35 -20.52 -8.90
N PRO A 155 -5.59 -21.47 -9.47
CA PRO A 155 -6.14 -22.68 -10.04
C PRO A 155 -7.00 -23.44 -9.03
N GLU A 156 -8.10 -24.02 -9.53
CA GLU A 156 -8.96 -24.86 -8.72
C GLU A 156 -8.20 -26.08 -8.20
N TRP A 157 -8.46 -26.46 -6.95
CA TRP A 157 -7.83 -27.61 -6.33
C TRP A 157 -8.42 -28.90 -6.86
N LYS A 158 -7.59 -29.72 -7.49
CA LYS A 158 -7.99 -31.03 -7.98
C LYS A 158 -7.87 -32.07 -6.87
N ASP A 159 -8.75 -33.05 -6.89
CA ASP A 159 -8.65 -34.23 -6.03
C ASP A 159 -8.16 -35.45 -6.81
N SER A 160 -7.36 -36.28 -6.16
CA SER A 160 -6.90 -37.58 -6.68
C SER A 160 -6.49 -38.48 -5.52
N ASP A 161 -6.58 -39.79 -5.72
CA ASP A 161 -6.18 -40.79 -4.72
C ASP A 161 -4.70 -41.14 -4.76
N VAL A 162 -3.96 -40.58 -5.71
CA VAL A 162 -2.51 -40.72 -5.84
C VAL A 162 -1.81 -39.38 -5.97
N CYS A 163 -0.56 -39.29 -5.50
CA CYS A 163 0.26 -38.10 -5.69
C CYS A 163 0.56 -37.88 -7.18
N THR A 164 0.34 -36.66 -7.69
CA THR A 164 0.57 -36.32 -9.10
C THR A 164 2.00 -36.58 -9.57
N ARG A 165 3.00 -36.38 -8.70
CA ARG A 165 4.42 -36.58 -9.02
C ARG A 165 4.89 -38.02 -8.85
N CYS A 166 4.82 -38.56 -7.63
CA CYS A 166 5.41 -39.87 -7.31
C CYS A 166 4.40 -41.03 -7.34
N ARG A 167 3.12 -40.75 -7.61
CA ARG A 167 2.03 -41.74 -7.73
C ARG A 167 1.77 -42.59 -6.47
N VAL A 168 2.34 -42.21 -5.32
CA VAL A 168 2.01 -42.85 -4.03
C VAL A 168 0.54 -42.69 -3.70
N GLN A 169 -0.11 -43.76 -3.25
CA GLN A 169 -1.51 -43.74 -2.82
C GLN A 169 -1.65 -42.95 -1.52
N PHE A 170 -2.71 -42.14 -1.44
CA PHE A 170 -3.10 -41.46 -0.22
C PHE A 170 -3.89 -42.38 0.70
N GLY A 171 -3.79 -42.14 2.00
CA GLY A 171 -4.45 -42.95 3.02
C GLY A 171 -4.30 -42.31 4.39
N MET A 172 -4.57 -43.05 5.46
CA MET A 172 -4.55 -42.50 6.83
C MET A 172 -3.17 -41.96 7.25
N MET A 173 -2.09 -42.61 6.80
CA MET A 173 -0.71 -42.19 7.10
C MET A 173 -0.17 -41.16 6.09
N GLN A 174 -0.63 -41.21 4.84
CA GLN A 174 -0.18 -40.35 3.76
C GLN A 174 -1.26 -39.35 3.38
N ARG A 175 -1.18 -38.15 3.95
CA ARG A 175 -2.17 -37.08 3.76
C ARG A 175 -2.02 -36.39 2.40
N LYS A 176 -3.15 -35.91 1.89
CA LYS A 176 -3.29 -35.12 0.66
C LYS A 176 -2.81 -33.68 0.89
N HIS A 177 -2.06 -33.11 -0.05
CA HIS A 177 -1.62 -31.70 -0.02
C HIS A 177 -1.70 -31.05 -1.39
N HIS A 178 -2.26 -29.83 -1.46
CA HIS A 178 -2.37 -29.09 -2.71
C HIS A 178 -1.23 -28.09 -2.92
N CYS A 179 -0.75 -27.99 -4.15
CA CYS A 179 0.13 -26.91 -4.57
C CYS A 179 -0.70 -25.66 -4.88
N ARG A 180 -0.39 -24.54 -4.22
CA ARG A 180 -1.12 -23.27 -4.43
C ARG A 180 -0.83 -22.62 -5.80
N ALA A 181 0.20 -23.08 -6.50
CA ALA A 181 0.61 -22.55 -7.80
C ALA A 181 -0.09 -23.25 -8.99
N CYS A 182 -0.34 -24.56 -8.90
CA CYS A 182 -0.93 -25.35 -10.00
C CYS A 182 -2.25 -26.06 -9.65
N GLY A 183 -2.67 -26.07 -8.37
CA GLY A 183 -3.91 -26.70 -7.94
C GLY A 183 -3.87 -28.24 -7.85
N GLU A 184 -2.79 -28.87 -8.30
CA GLU A 184 -2.63 -30.33 -8.28
C GLU A 184 -2.33 -30.88 -6.87
N ILE A 185 -2.54 -32.20 -6.70
CA ILE A 185 -2.42 -32.90 -5.42
C ILE A 185 -1.11 -33.68 -5.28
N TYR A 186 -0.48 -33.58 -4.11
CA TYR A 186 0.84 -34.11 -3.81
C TYR A 186 0.93 -34.69 -2.41
N CYS A 187 1.91 -35.56 -2.18
CA CYS A 187 2.33 -35.94 -0.84
C CYS A 187 3.24 -34.87 -0.22
N ASN A 188 3.50 -34.97 1.09
CA ASN A 188 4.35 -34.01 1.79
C ASN A 188 5.76 -33.93 1.19
N LYS A 189 6.33 -35.08 0.75
CA LYS A 189 7.67 -35.13 0.14
C LYS A 189 7.77 -34.37 -1.19
N CYS A 190 6.73 -34.43 -2.03
CA CYS A 190 6.70 -33.79 -3.35
C CYS A 190 6.23 -32.33 -3.33
N SER A 191 5.87 -31.82 -2.15
CA SER A 191 5.36 -30.46 -1.95
C SER A 191 5.89 -29.84 -0.66
N ALA A 192 7.13 -30.20 -0.26
CA ALA A 192 7.70 -29.76 1.00
C ALA A 192 8.11 -28.27 1.00
N LYS A 193 8.22 -27.67 -0.18
CA LYS A 193 8.74 -26.31 -0.36
C LYS A 193 7.61 -25.28 -0.30
N SER A 194 7.96 -24.05 0.08
CA SER A 194 7.05 -22.90 0.15
C SER A 194 7.61 -21.75 -0.67
N SER A 195 6.77 -21.03 -1.42
CA SER A 195 7.18 -19.83 -2.15
C SER A 195 6.03 -18.83 -2.20
N ILE A 196 6.34 -17.55 -2.42
CA ILE A 196 5.36 -16.50 -2.71
C ILE A 196 4.82 -16.69 -4.13
N ILE A 197 3.56 -16.32 -4.37
CA ILE A 197 2.95 -16.42 -5.70
C ILE A 197 2.34 -15.06 -6.05
N PRO A 198 3.16 -14.09 -6.48
CA PRO A 198 2.71 -12.73 -6.76
C PRO A 198 1.60 -12.67 -7.81
N LYS A 199 1.65 -13.54 -8.83
CA LYS A 199 0.62 -13.61 -9.89
C LYS A 199 -0.80 -13.93 -9.39
N TYR A 200 -0.92 -14.60 -8.24
CA TYR A 200 -2.22 -14.90 -7.60
C TYR A 200 -2.50 -14.00 -6.39
N GLY A 201 -1.73 -12.91 -6.22
CA GLY A 201 -1.86 -12.01 -5.07
C GLY A 201 -1.47 -12.65 -3.73
N ILE A 202 -0.69 -13.74 -3.76
CA ILE A 202 -0.26 -14.43 -2.55
C ILE A 202 1.12 -13.93 -2.17
N GLU A 203 1.15 -12.91 -1.31
CA GLU A 203 2.38 -12.29 -0.79
C GLU A 203 3.03 -13.07 0.35
N ARG A 204 2.31 -14.03 0.94
CA ARG A 204 2.84 -14.94 1.97
C ARG A 204 3.40 -16.21 1.36
N GLU A 205 4.40 -16.82 2.01
CA GLU A 205 4.92 -18.10 1.57
C GLU A 205 3.87 -19.20 1.69
N VAL A 206 3.56 -19.85 0.57
CA VAL A 206 2.58 -20.94 0.50
C VAL A 206 3.18 -22.18 -0.12
N ARG A 207 2.61 -23.33 0.25
CA ARG A 207 3.08 -24.65 -0.21
C ARG A 207 3.01 -24.79 -1.73
N VAL A 208 4.12 -25.19 -2.34
CA VAL A 208 4.22 -25.46 -3.77
C VAL A 208 4.90 -26.80 -4.04
N CYS A 209 4.56 -27.45 -5.15
CA CYS A 209 5.31 -28.64 -5.59
C CYS A 209 6.71 -28.23 -6.06
N ASP A 210 7.67 -29.16 -6.09
CA ASP A 210 9.05 -28.76 -6.40
C ASP A 210 9.20 -28.19 -7.81
N SER A 211 8.39 -28.65 -8.78
CA SER A 211 8.38 -28.10 -10.15
C SER A 211 7.93 -26.64 -10.18
N CYS A 212 6.89 -26.29 -9.42
CA CYS A 212 6.43 -24.90 -9.31
C CYS A 212 7.41 -24.05 -8.52
N TYR A 213 8.01 -24.59 -7.45
CA TYR A 213 9.03 -23.89 -6.68
C TYR A 213 10.23 -23.50 -7.56
N GLU A 214 10.74 -24.43 -8.36
CA GLU A 214 11.84 -24.16 -9.29
C GLU A 214 11.43 -23.14 -10.36
N SER A 215 10.23 -23.26 -10.92
CA SER A 215 9.75 -22.31 -11.94
C SER A 215 9.61 -20.89 -11.39
N ILE A 216 9.04 -20.74 -10.19
CA ILE A 216 8.84 -19.43 -9.55
C ILE A 216 10.17 -18.82 -9.11
N ASN A 217 11.06 -19.62 -8.52
CA ASN A 217 12.30 -19.11 -7.96
C ASN A 217 13.45 -18.97 -8.97
N LYS A 218 13.39 -19.68 -10.11
CA LYS A 218 14.34 -19.47 -11.21
C LYS A 218 14.10 -18.13 -11.90
N THR A 219 12.84 -17.69 -12.00
CA THR A 219 12.48 -16.36 -12.48
C THR A 219 12.97 -15.26 -11.53
N THR A 220 12.90 -15.47 -10.21
CA THR A 220 13.40 -14.49 -9.23
C THR A 220 14.94 -14.49 -9.08
N ALA A 221 15.61 -15.62 -9.28
CA ALA A 221 17.07 -15.70 -9.31
C ALA A 221 17.68 -15.07 -10.57
N ALA A 222 17.03 -15.23 -11.73
CA ALA A 222 17.42 -14.51 -12.95
C ALA A 222 17.36 -12.99 -12.75
N ALA A 223 16.37 -12.49 -12.00
CA ALA A 223 16.24 -11.08 -11.62
C ALA A 223 17.27 -10.60 -10.57
N LYS A 224 17.85 -11.51 -9.76
CA LYS A 224 18.91 -11.18 -8.78
C LYS A 224 20.33 -11.29 -9.33
N SER A 225 20.53 -11.99 -10.44
CA SER A 225 21.84 -12.06 -11.12
C SER A 225 22.20 -10.81 -11.93
N SER A 226 21.34 -9.79 -11.94
CA SER A 226 21.60 -8.49 -12.58
C SER A 226 21.74 -7.33 -11.58
N SER A 227 21.93 -7.58 -10.28
CA SER A 227 22.00 -6.50 -9.29
C SER A 227 22.99 -6.65 -8.14
N GLU A 228 24.00 -7.54 -8.22
CA GLU A 228 25.19 -7.49 -7.33
C GLU A 228 26.46 -8.02 -8.05
N SER A 229 27.11 -7.16 -8.82
CA SER A 229 28.54 -7.24 -9.16
C SER A 229 29.06 -5.89 -9.66
N SER A 230 28.82 -4.82 -8.89
CA SER A 230 29.51 -3.54 -9.08
C SER A 230 30.84 -3.56 -8.31
N ASP A 231 31.81 -4.35 -8.79
CA ASP A 231 33.25 -4.12 -8.54
C ASP A 231 34.14 -4.98 -9.46
N ALA A 232 33.89 -4.91 -10.77
CA ALA A 232 34.85 -5.36 -11.77
C ALA A 232 34.86 -4.39 -12.94
N LEU A 233 35.99 -3.71 -13.12
CA LEU A 233 36.24 -2.78 -14.22
C LEU A 233 36.12 -3.49 -15.59
N PRO A 234 35.62 -2.82 -16.64
CA PRO A 234 35.42 -3.42 -17.97
C PRO A 234 36.72 -3.98 -18.59
N GLN A 235 36.61 -5.18 -19.19
CA GLN A 235 37.72 -5.91 -19.82
C GLN A 235 38.34 -5.19 -21.03
N GLU A 236 37.65 -4.19 -21.59
CA GLU A 236 38.20 -3.28 -22.61
C GLU A 236 39.29 -2.34 -22.05
N TYR A 237 39.23 -1.99 -20.77
CA TYR A 237 40.19 -1.08 -20.13
C TYR A 237 41.51 -1.76 -19.78
N LEU A 238 41.49 -3.07 -19.52
CA LEU A 238 42.69 -3.89 -19.28
C LEU A 238 43.46 -4.21 -20.58
N ALA A 239 42.80 -4.10 -21.73
CA ALA A 239 43.40 -4.40 -23.04
C ALA A 239 44.02 -3.18 -23.76
N SER A 240 43.91 -1.97 -23.19
CA SER A 240 44.49 -0.77 -23.80
C SER A 240 46.03 -0.78 -23.71
N PRO A 241 46.78 -0.46 -24.79
CA PRO A 241 48.25 -0.43 -24.79
C PRO A 241 48.85 0.57 -23.78
N LEU A 242 48.03 1.47 -23.24
CA LEU A 242 48.42 2.50 -22.28
C LEU A 242 48.56 1.96 -20.84
N SER A 243 47.96 0.81 -20.52
CA SER A 243 48.02 0.20 -19.17
C SER A 243 49.35 -0.50 -18.86
N LYS A 244 50.20 -0.71 -19.87
CA LYS A 244 51.53 -1.33 -19.74
C LYS A 244 52.68 -0.34 -19.63
N GLN A 245 52.40 0.96 -19.59
CA GLN A 245 53.45 1.96 -19.40
C GLN A 245 53.69 2.15 -17.90
N SER A 246 54.86 1.72 -17.43
CA SER A 246 55.33 2.03 -16.08
C SER A 246 55.44 3.55 -15.93
N GLN A 247 54.50 4.16 -15.20
CA GLN A 247 54.61 5.53 -14.73
C GLN A 247 54.95 5.49 -13.24
N SER A 248 56.23 5.70 -12.94
CA SER A 248 56.62 6.15 -11.61
C SER A 248 56.04 7.55 -11.38
N PRO A 249 55.40 7.85 -10.23
CA PRO A 249 55.00 9.22 -9.93
C PRO A 249 56.25 10.12 -9.90
N PRO A 250 56.15 11.40 -10.31
CA PRO A 250 57.26 12.33 -10.11
C PRO A 250 57.55 12.39 -8.62
N SER A 251 58.83 12.30 -8.23
CA SER A 251 59.21 12.47 -6.84
C SER A 251 58.82 13.90 -6.43
N LYS A 252 57.75 14.03 -5.64
CA LYS A 252 57.45 15.28 -4.94
C LYS A 252 58.70 15.68 -4.15
N SER A 253 59.02 16.96 -4.18
CA SER A 253 60.18 17.47 -3.46
C SER A 253 60.01 17.21 -1.96
N GLU A 254 61.12 17.03 -1.24
CA GLU A 254 61.10 16.80 0.23
C GLU A 254 60.36 17.92 0.98
N GLN A 255 60.35 19.14 0.41
CA GLN A 255 59.57 20.28 0.90
C GLN A 255 58.05 20.11 0.72
N GLU A 256 57.57 19.59 -0.41
CA GLU A 256 56.12 19.35 -0.60
C GLU A 256 55.60 18.24 0.30
N ILE A 257 56.41 17.22 0.57
CA ILE A 257 56.06 16.14 1.51
C ILE A 257 55.98 16.72 2.92
N GLN A 258 56.92 17.59 3.30
CA GLN A 258 56.94 18.24 4.60
C GLN A 258 55.75 19.21 4.79
N GLU A 259 55.36 19.95 3.74
CA GLU A 259 54.18 20.82 3.76
C GLU A 259 52.87 20.01 3.84
N GLU A 260 52.79 18.85 3.18
CA GLU A 260 51.63 17.96 3.22
C GLU A 260 51.48 17.28 4.59
N GLU A 261 52.60 16.89 5.22
CA GLU A 261 52.63 16.38 6.60
C GLU A 261 52.28 17.46 7.63
N GLU A 262 52.78 18.70 7.46
CA GLU A 262 52.46 19.83 8.33
C GLU A 262 50.97 20.22 8.20
N LEU A 263 50.42 20.17 6.99
CA LEU A 263 49.00 20.40 6.75
C LEU A 263 48.12 19.31 7.38
N GLN A 264 48.51 18.04 7.28
CA GLN A 264 47.81 16.94 7.96
C GLN A 264 47.87 17.07 9.47
N LEU A 265 49.03 17.45 10.03
CA LEU A 265 49.18 17.68 11.47
C LEU A 265 48.31 18.85 11.95
N ALA A 266 48.23 19.94 11.19
CA ALA A 266 47.38 21.08 11.50
C ALA A 266 45.88 20.73 11.48
N LEU A 267 45.44 19.91 10.52
CA LEU A 267 44.07 19.39 10.46
C LEU A 267 43.75 18.46 11.63
N ALA A 268 44.68 17.59 12.02
CA ALA A 268 44.51 16.71 13.17
C ALA A 268 44.45 17.49 14.50
N LEU A 269 45.30 18.50 14.67
CA LEU A 269 45.28 19.38 15.83
C LEU A 269 43.98 20.18 15.89
N SER A 270 43.55 20.76 14.78
CA SER A 270 42.28 21.51 14.71
C SER A 270 41.07 20.62 15.00
N LYS A 271 41.07 19.37 14.50
CA LYS A 271 40.02 18.38 14.83
C LYS A 271 40.05 18.02 16.31
N SER A 272 41.23 17.80 16.89
CA SER A 272 41.37 17.48 18.32
C SER A 272 40.98 18.65 19.23
N GLU A 273 41.25 19.89 18.83
CA GLU A 273 40.89 21.12 19.54
C GLU A 273 39.39 21.40 19.46
N HIS A 274 38.77 21.07 18.33
CA HIS A 274 37.32 21.13 18.14
C HIS A 274 36.61 20.04 18.96
N GLU A 275 37.10 18.80 18.93
CA GLU A 275 36.57 17.69 19.74
C GLU A 275 36.76 17.93 21.25
N THR A 276 37.88 18.52 21.68
CA THR A 276 38.08 18.91 23.09
C THR A 276 37.25 20.12 23.48
N SER A 277 37.03 21.09 22.58
CA SER A 277 36.09 22.20 22.80
C SER A 277 34.65 21.71 22.95
N GLU A 278 34.20 20.77 22.12
CA GLU A 278 32.88 20.13 22.28
C GLU A 278 32.78 19.32 23.58
N LYS A 279 33.81 18.53 23.92
CA LYS A 279 33.85 17.79 25.21
C LYS A 279 33.89 18.71 26.43
N SER A 280 34.48 19.90 26.30
CA SER A 280 34.51 20.91 27.38
C SER A 280 33.18 21.64 27.53
N ARG A 281 32.41 21.80 26.43
CA ARG A 281 31.04 22.34 26.45
C ARG A 281 30.01 21.36 27.03
N LEU A 282 30.32 20.06 27.07
CA LEU A 282 29.41 18.98 27.51
C LEU A 282 29.66 18.43 28.93
N LYS A 283 30.46 19.08 29.79
CA LYS A 283 30.63 18.63 31.20
C LYS A 283 29.80 19.46 32.19
N PRO A 284 28.87 18.85 32.96
CA PRO A 284 28.41 19.40 34.22
C PRO A 284 29.47 19.17 35.31
N ASN A 285 29.57 20.15 36.20
CA ASN A 285 30.53 20.22 37.28
C ASN A 285 30.14 19.25 38.41
N TYR A 286 30.95 18.23 38.70
CA TYR A 286 30.98 17.60 40.03
C TYR A 286 32.37 17.04 40.31
N SER A 287 33.03 17.65 41.28
CA SER A 287 34.28 17.19 41.88
C SER A 287 34.02 16.23 43.04
N ASN A 288 34.89 15.21 43.12
CA ASN A 288 35.30 14.44 44.30
C ASN A 288 34.28 13.51 44.98
N TYR A 289 34.50 12.19 44.87
CA TYR A 289 35.11 11.43 45.97
C TYR A 289 35.68 10.10 45.45
N SER A 290 36.72 9.65 46.15
CA SER A 290 37.66 8.58 45.82
C SER A 290 37.17 7.19 46.28
N LYS A 291 37.73 6.17 45.59
CA LYS A 291 38.21 4.88 46.13
C LYS A 291 37.36 3.60 45.97
N ASN A 292 38.05 2.64 45.33
CA ASN A 292 38.19 1.19 45.62
C ASN A 292 37.36 0.11 44.88
N GLU A 293 38.08 -0.58 43.99
CA GLU A 293 38.34 -2.04 43.90
C GLU A 293 37.23 -3.12 43.78
N ARG A 294 37.48 -4.00 42.79
CA ARG A 294 37.29 -5.48 42.70
C ARG A 294 36.00 -6.08 42.12
N SER A 295 36.13 -6.54 40.88
CA SER A 295 36.02 -7.93 40.36
C SER A 295 35.02 -8.93 40.99
N VAL A 296 34.25 -9.61 40.11
CA VAL A 296 34.12 -11.09 39.92
C VAL A 296 32.72 -11.47 39.38
N SER A 297 32.68 -12.15 38.23
CA SER A 297 31.61 -13.10 37.79
C SER A 297 32.04 -14.54 38.20
N PRO A 298 31.26 -15.65 38.10
CA PRO A 298 30.11 -15.90 37.21
C PRO A 298 29.05 -16.98 37.67
N GLN A 299 28.16 -17.33 36.73
CA GLN A 299 27.63 -18.69 36.42
C GLN A 299 26.28 -19.24 37.00
N SER A 300 25.31 -19.33 36.07
CA SER A 300 24.50 -20.51 35.66
C SER A 300 23.58 -21.26 36.65
N LYS A 301 22.29 -21.39 36.28
CA LYS A 301 21.61 -22.66 35.89
C LYS A 301 20.09 -22.45 35.69
N ALA A 302 19.54 -23.12 34.67
CA ALA A 302 18.12 -23.44 34.46
C ALA A 302 17.96 -24.99 34.61
N PRO A 303 16.78 -25.63 34.45
CA PRO A 303 15.40 -25.14 34.17
C PRO A 303 14.29 -25.81 35.04
N THR A 304 13.03 -25.34 34.97
CA THR A 304 11.79 -26.16 35.07
C THR A 304 10.56 -25.38 34.55
N TYR A 305 9.69 -26.10 33.85
CA TYR A 305 8.47 -25.73 33.10
C TYR A 305 7.30 -25.16 33.96
N ASN A 306 6.60 -24.12 33.46
CA ASN A 306 5.20 -24.11 32.95
C ASN A 306 4.46 -22.76 33.13
N GLN A 307 3.58 -22.47 32.16
CA GLN A 307 2.43 -21.52 32.12
C GLN A 307 2.59 -20.10 31.51
N THR A 308 1.88 -19.94 30.39
CA THR A 308 1.03 -18.80 29.96
C THR A 308 1.30 -17.41 30.53
N SER A 309 1.73 -16.47 29.66
CA SER A 309 1.37 -15.04 29.75
C SER A 309 1.79 -14.26 28.49
N ASN A 310 0.98 -13.24 28.17
CA ASN A 310 1.24 -12.18 27.20
C ASN A 310 2.64 -11.58 27.37
N ALA A 311 3.42 -11.51 26.29
CA ALA A 311 4.70 -10.81 26.29
C ALA A 311 4.50 -9.30 26.04
N PRO A 312 5.08 -8.41 26.86
CA PRO A 312 5.31 -7.01 26.51
C PRO A 312 6.53 -6.90 25.58
N VAL A 313 6.43 -6.01 24.59
CA VAL A 313 7.53 -5.61 23.68
C VAL A 313 8.64 -4.89 24.47
N PRO A 314 9.93 -4.97 24.10
CA PRO A 314 11.02 -4.41 24.90
C PRO A 314 10.97 -2.88 24.96
N MET A 315 11.15 -2.31 26.15
CA MET A 315 11.43 -0.88 26.30
C MET A 315 12.82 -0.58 25.73
N VAL A 316 12.89 0.43 24.87
CA VAL A 316 14.15 0.99 24.39
C VAL A 316 14.77 1.78 25.55
N ASP A 317 16.03 1.50 25.85
CA ASP A 317 16.79 2.20 26.90
C ASP A 317 17.12 3.62 26.40
N THR A 318 16.40 4.63 26.90
CA THR A 318 16.49 6.03 26.44
C THR A 318 17.41 6.88 27.33
N ALA A 319 18.35 6.26 28.05
CA ALA A 319 19.24 6.99 28.97
C ALA A 319 20.21 7.96 28.25
N ASP A 320 20.47 7.74 26.95
CA ASP A 320 21.41 8.53 26.13
C ASP A 320 20.73 9.50 25.13
N MET A 321 19.44 9.82 25.30
CA MET A 321 18.69 10.67 24.36
C MET A 321 18.23 12.01 24.96
N ASP A 322 18.18 13.04 24.10
CA ASP A 322 17.76 14.43 24.40
C ASP A 322 16.47 14.48 25.26
N PRO A 323 16.45 15.22 26.41
CA PRO A 323 15.34 15.24 27.36
C PRO A 323 13.96 15.58 26.77
N GLU A 324 13.92 16.34 25.67
CA GLU A 324 12.67 16.70 25.00
C GLU A 324 12.12 15.52 24.16
N LEU A 325 13.01 14.75 23.53
CA LEU A 325 12.67 13.56 22.76
C LEU A 325 12.25 12.40 23.67
N ALA A 326 12.90 12.25 24.83
CA ALA A 326 12.54 11.26 25.85
C ALA A 326 11.13 11.53 26.45
N ARG A 327 10.72 12.80 26.55
CA ARG A 327 9.35 13.17 26.93
C ARG A 327 8.32 12.76 25.88
N TYR A 328 8.63 12.93 24.60
CA TYR A 328 7.70 12.63 23.50
C TYR A 328 7.52 11.13 23.28
N LEU A 329 8.54 10.33 23.56
CA LEU A 329 8.54 8.86 23.45
C LEU A 329 7.92 8.15 24.68
N ASN A 330 7.64 8.88 25.76
CA ASN A 330 7.07 8.31 26.97
C ASN A 330 5.56 8.08 26.82
N ARG A 331 5.16 6.82 26.67
CA ARG A 331 3.75 6.43 26.50
C ARG A 331 2.86 6.77 27.70
N ASN A 332 3.40 6.84 28.92
CA ASN A 332 2.63 7.22 30.11
C ASN A 332 2.27 8.71 30.11
N TYR A 333 3.10 9.57 29.52
CA TYR A 333 2.82 11.01 29.39
C TYR A 333 1.54 11.29 28.58
N TRP A 334 1.34 10.58 27.47
CA TRP A 334 0.14 10.74 26.63
C TRP A 334 -1.10 10.07 27.23
N VAL A 335 -0.95 8.95 27.94
CA VAL A 335 -2.05 8.30 28.66
C VAL A 335 -2.56 9.22 29.77
N GLN A 336 -1.67 9.79 30.58
CA GLN A 336 -2.03 10.67 31.70
C GLN A 336 -2.66 11.99 31.22
N ARG A 337 -2.17 12.55 30.10
CA ARG A 337 -2.77 13.74 29.47
C ARG A 337 -4.16 13.48 28.88
N SER A 338 -4.41 12.27 28.37
CA SER A 338 -5.73 11.86 27.89
C SER A 338 -6.74 11.66 29.03
N GLU A 339 -6.26 11.31 30.22
CA GLU A 339 -7.06 11.18 31.45
C GLU A 339 -7.35 12.55 32.08
N GLU A 340 -6.39 13.47 32.10
CA GLU A 340 -6.58 14.85 32.61
C GLU A 340 -7.59 15.66 31.77
N THR A 341 -7.64 15.41 30.45
CA THR A 341 -8.58 16.12 29.55
C THR A 341 -10.05 15.69 29.78
N LYS A 342 -10.29 14.54 30.45
CA LYS A 342 -11.65 14.08 30.81
C LYS A 342 -12.16 14.64 32.14
N VAL A 343 -11.32 15.30 32.94
CA VAL A 343 -11.66 15.73 34.32
C VAL A 343 -11.99 17.23 34.41
N SER A 344 -11.68 18.04 33.38
CA SER A 344 -11.96 19.48 33.38
C SER A 344 -13.16 19.86 32.50
N THR A 345 -14.37 19.56 32.95
CA THR A 345 -15.57 20.29 32.50
C THR A 345 -16.64 20.32 33.60
N THR A 346 -16.43 21.14 34.63
CA THR A 346 -17.52 21.62 35.49
C THR A 346 -17.29 23.07 35.90
N THR A 347 -18.26 23.93 35.59
CA THR A 347 -18.41 25.33 36.05
C THR A 347 -19.23 25.41 37.36
N PRO A 348 -19.18 26.54 38.11
CA PRO A 348 -19.22 26.52 39.58
C PRO A 348 -20.59 26.78 40.26
N SER A 349 -20.59 26.42 41.55
CA SER A 349 -21.54 26.47 42.69
C SER A 349 -22.69 27.49 42.80
N ALA A 350 -23.83 27.02 43.36
CA ALA A 350 -24.72 27.71 44.33
C ALA A 350 -25.58 26.69 45.12
N PRO A 351 -26.11 27.00 46.34
CA PRO A 351 -26.16 26.05 47.47
C PRO A 351 -27.50 25.32 47.74
N VAL A 352 -27.36 24.29 48.58
CA VAL A 352 -28.31 23.27 49.06
C VAL A 352 -29.50 23.81 49.87
N VAL A 353 -30.69 23.20 49.67
CA VAL A 353 -31.70 23.00 50.73
C VAL A 353 -32.26 21.56 50.67
N THR A 354 -32.33 20.97 51.86
CA THR A 354 -32.70 19.63 52.32
C THR A 354 -34.13 19.15 51.99
N SER A 355 -34.30 17.86 51.70
CA SER A 355 -35.17 16.88 52.41
C SER A 355 -35.41 15.59 51.60
N GLU A 356 -35.24 14.43 52.24
CA GLU A 356 -35.76 13.11 51.82
C GLU A 356 -37.29 13.01 52.08
N PRO A 357 -38.04 11.92 51.76
CA PRO A 357 -37.69 10.63 51.11
C PRO A 357 -38.70 10.18 50.00
N VAL A 358 -38.46 8.98 49.45
CA VAL A 358 -39.43 7.89 49.12
C VAL A 358 -39.23 7.27 47.72
N SER A 359 -38.75 6.02 47.76
CA SER A 359 -39.08 4.83 46.95
C SER A 359 -39.62 4.99 45.52
N THR A 360 -38.87 4.55 44.51
CA THR A 360 -39.15 3.35 43.66
C THR A 360 -38.16 3.22 42.49
N SER A 361 -37.82 1.97 42.16
CA SER A 361 -37.30 1.49 40.86
C SER A 361 -35.89 1.92 40.40
N ALA A 362 -34.95 0.98 40.40
CA ALA A 362 -34.10 0.63 39.23
C ALA A 362 -33.09 -0.46 39.64
N LYS A 363 -33.24 -1.67 39.07
CA LYS A 363 -32.14 -2.62 39.02
C LYS A 363 -31.16 -2.13 37.97
N GLN A 364 -29.91 -1.95 38.40
CA GLN A 364 -28.77 -1.61 37.55
C GLN A 364 -28.49 -2.80 36.62
N ASN A 365 -28.54 -2.56 35.32
CA ASN A 365 -27.97 -3.46 34.32
C ASN A 365 -26.45 -3.27 34.35
N GLU A 366 -25.74 -4.32 34.78
CA GLU A 366 -24.33 -4.50 34.49
C GLU A 366 -24.15 -4.54 32.97
N VAL A 367 -23.32 -3.63 32.45
CA VAL A 367 -22.89 -3.65 31.05
C VAL A 367 -21.93 -4.81 30.89
N ASN A 368 -22.48 -5.96 30.52
CA ASN A 368 -21.73 -7.12 30.08
C ASN A 368 -21.04 -6.75 28.76
N VAL A 369 -19.73 -6.52 28.81
CA VAL A 369 -18.86 -6.37 27.65
C VAL A 369 -18.94 -7.67 26.86
N THR A 370 -19.82 -7.68 25.87
CA THR A 370 -19.96 -8.81 24.96
C THR A 370 -18.92 -8.63 23.86
N SER A 371 -18.17 -9.70 23.62
CA SER A 371 -17.08 -9.88 22.65
C SER A 371 -17.31 -9.22 21.29
N PRO A 372 -16.23 -8.87 20.55
CA PRO A 372 -16.33 -8.26 19.23
C PRO A 372 -17.09 -9.20 18.30
N VAL A 373 -18.15 -8.68 17.68
CA VAL A 373 -18.85 -9.35 16.57
C VAL A 373 -17.83 -9.54 15.46
N VAL A 374 -17.42 -10.80 15.27
CA VAL A 374 -16.68 -11.26 14.10
C VAL A 374 -17.63 -11.10 12.92
N TYR A 375 -17.38 -10.11 12.07
CA TYR A 375 -18.06 -10.03 10.77
C TYR A 375 -17.69 -11.26 9.94
N GLN A 376 -18.59 -12.23 9.87
CA GLN A 376 -18.63 -13.22 8.80
C GLN A 376 -19.25 -12.55 7.58
N ASN A 377 -18.42 -12.09 6.65
CA ASN A 377 -18.87 -11.65 5.34
C ASN A 377 -19.58 -12.83 4.64
N GLY A 378 -20.92 -12.75 4.50
CA GLY A 378 -21.64 -13.51 3.48
C GLY A 378 -23.03 -14.05 3.82
N ASP A 379 -23.36 -14.32 5.10
CA ASP A 379 -24.62 -15.04 5.42
C ASP A 379 -25.81 -14.13 5.73
N THR A 380 -25.61 -13.00 6.43
CA THR A 380 -26.70 -12.11 6.84
C THR A 380 -27.31 -11.30 5.68
N ASP A 381 -26.52 -11.02 4.64
CA ASP A 381 -26.96 -10.24 3.47
C ASP A 381 -27.95 -11.02 2.59
N ALA A 382 -27.84 -12.35 2.55
CA ALA A 382 -28.72 -13.22 1.76
C ALA A 382 -30.15 -13.26 2.33
N ASP A 383 -30.28 -13.41 3.66
CA ASP A 383 -31.57 -13.42 4.35
C ASP A 383 -32.26 -12.05 4.29
N GLN A 384 -31.50 -10.97 4.48
CA GLN A 384 -32.02 -9.60 4.36
C GLN A 384 -32.48 -9.29 2.94
N THR A 385 -31.73 -9.72 1.92
CA THR A 385 -32.09 -9.55 0.50
C THR A 385 -33.34 -10.36 0.16
N GLN A 386 -33.48 -11.58 0.67
CA GLN A 386 -34.66 -12.42 0.47
C GLN A 386 -35.91 -11.79 1.12
N PHE A 387 -35.78 -11.25 2.33
CA PHE A 387 -36.86 -10.51 3.00
C PHE A 387 -37.30 -9.28 2.20
N LEU A 388 -36.35 -8.45 1.76
CA LEU A 388 -36.65 -7.24 0.97
C LEU A 388 -37.32 -7.59 -0.37
N HIS A 389 -36.89 -8.67 -1.03
CA HIS A 389 -37.52 -9.16 -2.24
C HIS A 389 -38.96 -9.65 -1.99
N ALA A 390 -39.19 -10.39 -0.90
CA ALA A 390 -40.52 -10.84 -0.50
C ALA A 390 -41.46 -9.68 -0.15
N LEU A 391 -40.95 -8.66 0.55
CA LEU A 391 -41.68 -7.44 0.89
C LEU A 391 -42.03 -6.64 -0.37
N SER A 392 -41.07 -6.41 -1.25
CA SER A 392 -41.27 -5.71 -2.53
C SER A 392 -42.32 -6.41 -3.39
N THR A 393 -42.23 -7.73 -3.51
CA THR A 393 -43.22 -8.55 -4.24
C THR A 393 -44.61 -8.41 -3.63
N SER A 394 -44.71 -8.46 -2.29
CA SER A 394 -45.99 -8.34 -1.58
C SER A 394 -46.62 -6.96 -1.75
N ILE A 395 -45.81 -5.89 -1.67
CA ILE A 395 -46.24 -4.50 -1.92
C ILE A 395 -46.71 -4.35 -3.38
N GLN A 396 -45.97 -4.90 -4.35
CA GLN A 396 -46.34 -4.81 -5.76
C GLN A 396 -47.67 -5.51 -6.04
N ILE A 397 -47.88 -6.71 -5.48
CA ILE A 397 -49.14 -7.46 -5.61
C ILE A 397 -50.28 -6.67 -4.94
N PHE A 398 -50.04 -6.09 -3.78
CA PHE A 398 -51.02 -5.25 -3.07
C PHE A 398 -51.42 -4.02 -3.88
N ILE A 399 -50.46 -3.26 -4.41
CA ILE A 399 -50.71 -2.06 -5.24
C ILE A 399 -51.47 -2.44 -6.52
N ASN A 400 -51.03 -3.47 -7.24
CA ASN A 400 -51.68 -3.91 -8.47
C ASN A 400 -53.14 -4.32 -8.22
N ARG A 401 -53.43 -4.96 -7.08
CA ARG A 401 -54.77 -5.40 -6.71
C ARG A 401 -55.67 -4.23 -6.27
N MET A 402 -55.13 -3.30 -5.49
CA MET A 402 -55.83 -2.05 -5.16
C MET A 402 -56.17 -1.23 -6.41
N GLN A 403 -55.23 -1.08 -7.34
CA GLN A 403 -55.44 -0.37 -8.61
C GLN A 403 -56.50 -1.08 -9.47
N SER A 404 -56.46 -2.40 -9.59
CA SER A 404 -57.47 -3.17 -10.32
C SER A 404 -58.88 -3.00 -9.73
N ASN A 405 -59.01 -2.99 -8.39
CA ASN A 405 -60.31 -2.77 -7.74
C ASN A 405 -60.81 -1.34 -7.92
N SER A 406 -59.90 -0.36 -7.86
CA SER A 406 -60.21 1.05 -8.10
C SER A 406 -60.69 1.29 -9.54
N ILE A 407 -60.00 0.75 -10.54
CA ILE A 407 -60.37 0.88 -11.97
C ILE A 407 -61.72 0.21 -12.26
N ARG A 408 -62.04 -0.88 -11.56
CA ARG A 408 -63.31 -1.62 -11.72
C ARG A 408 -64.46 -1.06 -10.87
N GLY A 409 -64.25 0.02 -10.12
CA GLY A 409 -65.25 0.63 -9.24
C GLY A 409 -65.71 -0.27 -8.09
N ARG A 410 -64.90 -1.26 -7.69
CA ARG A 410 -65.21 -2.18 -6.59
C ARG A 410 -64.65 -1.64 -5.27
N SER A 411 -65.43 -1.76 -4.20
CA SER A 411 -64.97 -1.36 -2.87
C SER A 411 -63.76 -2.20 -2.44
N ILE A 412 -62.64 -1.51 -2.18
CA ILE A 412 -61.36 -2.11 -1.75
C ILE A 412 -61.53 -2.79 -0.38
N ALA A 413 -62.42 -2.27 0.47
CA ALA A 413 -62.68 -2.80 1.80
C ALA A 413 -63.32 -4.20 1.78
N ASN A 414 -63.96 -4.60 0.69
CA ASN A 414 -64.65 -5.89 0.59
C ASN A 414 -63.78 -6.99 -0.04
N ASP A 415 -62.56 -6.67 -0.49
CA ASP A 415 -61.66 -7.65 -1.07
C ASP A 415 -60.80 -8.31 0.02
N SER A 416 -61.14 -9.56 0.36
CA SER A 416 -60.45 -10.37 1.37
C SER A 416 -58.96 -10.56 1.07
N SER A 417 -58.56 -10.52 -0.19
CA SER A 417 -57.15 -10.63 -0.58
C SER A 417 -56.35 -9.36 -0.30
N VAL A 418 -56.97 -8.18 -0.44
CA VAL A 418 -56.33 -6.90 -0.09
C VAL A 418 -56.16 -6.80 1.42
N GLN A 419 -57.17 -7.23 2.19
CA GLN A 419 -57.08 -7.30 3.64
C GLN A 419 -55.99 -8.28 4.12
N SER A 420 -55.88 -9.45 3.48
CA SER A 420 -54.83 -10.43 3.78
C SER A 420 -53.43 -9.89 3.47
N LEU A 421 -53.24 -9.27 2.31
CA LEU A 421 -51.97 -8.65 1.92
C LEU A 421 -51.59 -7.49 2.84
N PHE A 422 -52.56 -6.67 3.27
CA PHE A 422 -52.34 -5.61 4.24
C PHE A 422 -51.82 -6.15 5.57
N ASN A 423 -52.40 -7.23 6.09
CA ASN A 423 -51.93 -7.88 7.32
C ASN A 423 -50.52 -8.45 7.17
N VAL A 424 -50.20 -9.06 6.02
CA VAL A 424 -48.85 -9.58 5.73
C VAL A 424 -47.83 -8.44 5.71
N ILE A 425 -48.10 -7.35 4.99
CA ILE A 425 -47.20 -6.19 4.90
C ILE A 425 -47.05 -5.51 6.27
N SER A 426 -48.14 -5.35 7.02
CA SER A 426 -48.13 -4.77 8.36
C SER A 426 -47.27 -5.58 9.33
N ASN A 427 -47.32 -6.91 9.24
CA ASN A 427 -46.50 -7.80 10.07
C ASN A 427 -45.00 -7.77 9.68
N MET A 428 -44.67 -7.45 8.44
CA MET A 428 -43.28 -7.30 7.97
C MET A 428 -42.69 -5.92 8.31
N ASN A 429 -43.53 -4.91 8.57
CA ASN A 429 -43.08 -3.54 8.81
C ASN A 429 -42.14 -3.37 10.02
N PRO A 430 -42.37 -4.01 11.19
CA PRO A 430 -41.43 -3.93 12.31
C PRO A 430 -40.04 -4.48 11.98
N GLN A 431 -39.96 -5.57 11.21
CA GLN A 431 -38.68 -6.16 10.79
C GLN A 431 -37.92 -5.22 9.83
N LEU A 432 -38.65 -4.55 8.92
CA LEU A 432 -38.04 -3.52 8.05
C LEU A 432 -37.45 -2.36 8.87
N MET A 433 -38.18 -1.89 9.89
CA MET A 433 -37.70 -0.79 10.75
C MET A 433 -36.43 -1.18 11.51
N THR A 434 -36.34 -2.41 12.01
CA THR A 434 -35.11 -2.93 12.64
C THR A 434 -33.94 -2.93 11.68
N TYR A 435 -34.13 -3.45 10.46
CA TYR A 435 -33.06 -3.45 9.44
C TYR A 435 -32.63 -2.03 9.03
N MET A 436 -33.56 -1.08 8.94
CA MET A 436 -33.23 0.31 8.66
C MET A 436 -32.38 0.92 9.78
N GLN A 437 -32.75 0.67 11.04
CA GLN A 437 -32.00 1.16 12.19
C GLN A 437 -30.59 0.55 12.24
N GLU A 438 -30.45 -0.77 12.05
CA GLU A 438 -29.15 -1.43 12.00
C GLU A 438 -28.26 -0.85 10.90
N GLN A 439 -28.81 -0.63 9.69
CA GLN A 439 -28.06 0.00 8.60
C GLN A 439 -27.62 1.44 8.92
N GLU A 440 -28.44 2.21 9.61
CA GLU A 440 -28.11 3.57 10.04
C GLU A 440 -27.01 3.58 11.12
N GLU A 441 -27.06 2.63 12.06
CA GLU A 441 -26.01 2.44 13.07
C GLU A 441 -24.67 2.01 12.43
N LEU A 442 -24.69 1.06 11.49
CA LEU A 442 -23.51 0.65 10.72
C LEU A 442 -22.94 1.83 9.92
N ARG A 443 -23.80 2.61 9.26
CA ARG A 443 -23.37 3.79 8.50
C ARG A 443 -22.65 4.78 9.42
N THR A 444 -23.25 5.10 10.56
CA THR A 444 -22.66 6.01 11.55
C THR A 444 -21.32 5.48 12.07
N PHE A 445 -21.22 4.16 12.28
CA PHE A 445 -19.98 3.51 12.69
C PHE A 445 -18.87 3.64 11.64
N TYR A 446 -19.18 3.40 10.37
CA TYR A 446 -18.21 3.52 9.27
C TYR A 446 -17.82 4.97 9.00
N GLU A 447 -18.76 5.92 9.07
CA GLU A 447 -18.46 7.36 9.01
C GLU A 447 -17.48 7.76 10.13
N GLY A 448 -17.71 7.29 11.36
CA GLY A 448 -16.77 7.51 12.48
C GLY A 448 -15.40 6.84 12.30
N LEU A 449 -15.33 5.69 11.61
CA LEU A 449 -14.06 5.05 11.26
C LEU A 449 -13.31 5.85 10.19
N GLN A 450 -14.04 6.39 9.20
CA GLN A 450 -13.50 7.23 8.15
C GLN A 450 -12.92 8.54 8.71
N ASP A 451 -13.60 9.17 9.66
CA ASP A 451 -13.10 10.36 10.36
C ASP A 451 -11.79 10.07 11.12
N LYS A 452 -11.70 8.92 11.80
CA LYS A 452 -10.46 8.50 12.47
C LYS A 452 -9.32 8.28 11.48
N LEU A 453 -9.60 7.69 10.32
CA LEU A 453 -8.61 7.51 9.26
C LEU A 453 -8.14 8.86 8.69
N ALA A 454 -9.05 9.82 8.53
CA ALA A 454 -8.70 11.18 8.13
C ALA A 454 -7.80 11.86 9.18
N GLN A 455 -8.15 11.79 10.47
CA GLN A 455 -7.32 12.33 11.55
C GLN A 455 -5.91 11.71 11.58
N LEU A 456 -5.80 10.39 11.38
CA LEU A 456 -4.48 9.73 11.31
C LEU A 456 -3.66 10.17 10.11
N ARG A 457 -4.32 10.42 8.96
CA ARG A 457 -3.67 10.94 7.76
C ARG A 457 -3.14 12.35 7.99
N ASP A 458 -3.98 13.24 8.55
CA ASP A 458 -3.60 14.63 8.84
C ASP A 458 -2.45 14.69 9.85
N ALA A 459 -2.50 13.85 10.90
CA ALA A 459 -1.42 13.74 11.88
C ALA A 459 -0.10 13.27 11.24
N ARG A 460 -0.17 12.32 10.30
CA ARG A 460 1.01 11.86 9.56
C ARG A 460 1.60 12.95 8.68
N GLU A 461 0.73 13.68 7.96
CA GLU A 461 1.17 14.78 7.10
C GLU A 461 1.82 15.91 7.90
N ALA A 462 1.25 16.26 9.07
CA ALA A 462 1.86 17.21 9.99
C ALA A 462 3.24 16.75 10.47
N LEU A 463 3.40 15.48 10.83
CA LEU A 463 4.70 14.92 11.23
C LEU A 463 5.73 14.94 10.10
N ASP A 464 5.31 14.65 8.87
CA ASP A 464 6.19 14.67 7.71
C ASP A 464 6.61 16.10 7.35
N SER A 465 5.71 17.09 7.49
CA SER A 465 6.05 18.51 7.37
C SER A 465 7.10 18.94 8.40
N LEU A 466 6.91 18.58 9.68
CA LEU A 466 7.87 18.90 10.74
C LEU A 466 9.25 18.27 10.51
N ARG A 467 9.28 17.04 9.99
CA ARG A 467 10.54 16.37 9.60
C ARG A 467 11.24 17.10 8.47
N GLU A 468 10.50 17.59 7.48
CA GLU A 468 11.07 18.35 6.37
C GLU A 468 11.62 19.70 6.84
N GLU A 469 10.87 20.45 7.64
CA GLU A 469 11.33 21.71 8.22
C GLU A 469 12.62 21.51 9.04
N HIS A 470 12.71 20.43 9.82
CA HIS A 470 13.92 20.10 10.57
C HIS A 470 15.11 19.74 9.64
N ARG A 471 14.86 19.01 8.54
CA ARG A 471 15.91 18.73 7.53
C ARG A 471 16.39 20.00 6.85
N GLU A 472 15.48 20.89 6.49
CA GLU A 472 15.80 22.16 5.85
C GLU A 472 16.57 23.07 6.79
N LYS A 473 16.15 23.17 8.05
CA LYS A 473 16.88 23.94 9.08
C LYS A 473 18.32 23.44 9.23
N LYS A 474 18.54 22.12 9.29
CA LYS A 474 19.89 21.54 9.33
C LYS A 474 20.71 21.86 8.08
N ARG A 475 20.09 21.91 6.89
CA ARG A 475 20.76 22.30 5.65
C ARG A 475 21.21 23.76 5.70
N MET A 476 20.34 24.66 6.14
CA MET A 476 20.66 26.09 6.28
C MET A 476 21.79 26.32 7.28
N GLU A 477 21.76 25.64 8.43
CA GLU A 477 22.82 25.71 9.44
C GLU A 477 24.17 25.20 8.89
N ALA A 478 24.15 24.13 8.08
CA ALA A 478 25.36 23.59 7.45
C ALA A 478 25.95 24.56 6.40
N GLU A 479 25.10 25.18 5.57
CA GLU A 479 25.53 26.19 4.58
C GLU A 479 26.11 27.44 5.26
N GLU A 480 25.51 27.89 6.37
CA GLU A 480 26.04 29.01 7.14
C GLU A 480 27.41 28.70 7.76
N LEU A 481 27.57 27.50 8.33
CA LEU A 481 28.85 27.03 8.84
C LEU A 481 29.93 26.95 7.74
N GLU A 482 29.57 26.47 6.55
CA GLU A 482 30.50 26.41 5.42
C GLU A 482 30.90 27.82 4.96
N ARG A 483 29.95 28.76 4.89
CA ARG A 483 30.24 30.16 4.58
C ARG A 483 31.19 30.79 5.60
N GLN A 484 30.98 30.54 6.89
CA GLN A 484 31.88 31.01 7.94
C GLN A 484 33.28 30.42 7.80
N ARG A 485 33.41 29.13 7.48
CA ARG A 485 34.70 28.48 7.22
C ARG A 485 35.44 29.10 6.03
N GLN A 486 34.74 29.40 4.93
CA GLN A 486 35.34 30.06 3.77
C GLN A 486 35.87 31.46 4.11
N ILE A 487 35.10 32.25 4.88
CA ILE A 487 35.52 33.58 5.33
C ILE A 487 36.77 33.48 6.23
N GLN A 488 36.81 32.54 7.17
CA GLN A 488 37.97 32.32 8.04
C GLN A 488 39.21 31.91 7.24
N MET A 489 39.07 31.03 6.24
CA MET A 489 40.17 30.65 5.35
C MET A 489 40.67 31.85 4.54
N ALA A 490 39.78 32.67 3.98
CA ALA A 490 40.15 33.87 3.23
C ALA A 490 40.87 34.90 4.10
N GLN A 491 40.40 35.14 5.33
CA GLN A 491 41.08 36.02 6.29
C GLN A 491 42.48 35.50 6.66
N LYS A 492 42.63 34.19 6.87
CA LYS A 492 43.93 33.57 7.17
C LYS A 492 44.90 33.72 5.99
N LEU A 493 44.43 33.53 4.76
CA LEU A 493 45.23 33.74 3.54
C LEU A 493 45.69 35.20 3.40
N GLU A 494 44.82 36.17 3.67
CA GLU A 494 45.16 37.59 3.59
C GLU A 494 46.21 37.99 4.65
N ILE A 495 46.09 37.47 5.88
CA ILE A 495 47.10 37.67 6.93
C ILE A 495 48.45 37.07 6.51
N MET A 496 48.46 35.88 5.90
CA MET A 496 49.70 35.27 5.39
C MET A 496 50.32 36.09 4.26
N ARG A 497 49.49 36.71 3.41
CA ARG A 497 49.94 37.60 2.33
C ARG A 497 50.57 38.89 2.84
N GLN A 498 50.05 39.46 3.94
CA GLN A 498 50.60 40.68 4.55
C GLN A 498 51.88 40.44 5.35
N LYS A 499 52.15 39.20 5.78
CA LYS A 499 53.38 38.80 6.49
C LYS A 499 54.56 38.49 5.55
N LYS A 500 54.31 38.41 4.24
CA LYS A 500 55.31 38.19 3.20
C LYS A 500 55.63 39.51 2.53
#